data_AF-M6KS26-F1
#
_entry.id   AF-M6KS26-F1
#
_cell.length_a   1.000
_cell.length_b   1.000
_cell.length_c   1.000
_cell.angle_alpha   90.00
_cell.angle_beta   90.00
_cell.angle_gamma   90.00
#
_symmetry.space_group_name_H-M   'P 1'
#
loop_
_entity.id
_entity.type
_entity.pdbx_description
1 polymer ?
#
loop_
_entity_poly.entity_id
_entity_poly.type
_entity_poly.pdbx_seq_one_letter_code
_entity_poly.pdbx_strand_id
1 'polypeptide(L)'
;MFNYSKLGIYVVLMFLSFIFLFCSGPKKIEESQNVSLNEGDIVSKLKETPQETLVPTKWDVGDTTVSNEDRLDLLIPHVQNLGNVYVGVGSEQNLTIAAWAKSDFIYLMDFTQIVVHANTITILFLQKGEKKEDFIRLWGKEGEKEALELIQVSFSDPEVYKKVYKQASPFIRKRHKTNLMLSKKYNYKMFQTDDEQYSYIRKLAIEGKILPIRGNLLGNITLTGIGNTLKK
;
A
#
# COMPACT_ATOMS: atom_id res chain seq x y z
N MET A 1 -24.97 -57.90 -53.92
CA MET A 1 -24.38 -58.31 -55.21
C MET A 1 -23.42 -57.18 -55.62
N PHE A 2 -22.12 -57.49 -55.64
CA PHE A 2 -21.02 -56.55 -55.91
C PHE A 2 -21.02 -56.10 -57.38
N ASN A 3 -20.60 -54.86 -57.66
CA ASN A 3 -19.62 -54.64 -58.71
C ASN A 3 -18.76 -53.38 -58.47
N TYR A 4 -17.46 -53.63 -58.35
CA TYR A 4 -16.35 -52.67 -58.29
C TYR A 4 -15.57 -52.78 -59.61
N SER A 5 -15.04 -51.67 -60.14
CA SER A 5 -13.78 -51.52 -60.92
C SER A 5 -13.86 -50.25 -61.78
N LYS A 6 -12.84 -49.41 -62.01
CA LYS A 6 -11.38 -49.30 -61.78
C LYS A 6 -11.07 -47.79 -61.95
N LEU A 7 -10.34 -47.09 -61.07
CA LEU A 7 -8.89 -47.03 -60.83
C LEU A 7 -8.04 -46.35 -61.95
N GLY A 8 -7.36 -45.25 -61.58
CA GLY A 8 -6.27 -44.57 -62.30
C GLY A 8 -6.19 -43.07 -61.96
N ILE A 9 -5.65 -42.66 -60.79
CA ILE A 9 -4.24 -42.25 -60.52
C ILE A 9 -3.74 -41.13 -61.47
N TYR A 10 -3.65 -39.89 -60.96
CA TYR A 10 -2.43 -39.06 -61.05
C TYR A 10 -2.37 -38.04 -59.91
N VAL A 11 -1.18 -37.93 -59.35
CA VAL A 11 -0.73 -37.17 -58.19
C VAL A 11 -0.37 -35.74 -58.61
N VAL A 12 -0.81 -34.72 -57.86
CA VAL A 12 0.02 -33.54 -57.55
C VAL A 12 -0.30 -33.07 -56.12
N LEU A 13 0.59 -33.40 -55.20
CA LEU A 13 0.78 -32.68 -53.95
C LEU A 13 1.40 -31.32 -54.27
N MET A 14 0.89 -30.24 -53.68
CA MET A 14 1.76 -29.13 -53.26
C MET A 14 1.31 -28.58 -51.91
N PHE A 15 2.20 -28.77 -50.94
CA PHE A 15 2.22 -28.17 -49.62
C PHE A 15 2.30 -26.63 -49.72
N LEU A 16 1.56 -25.94 -48.86
CA LEU A 16 2.10 -24.77 -48.15
C LEU A 16 1.41 -24.67 -46.77
N SER A 17 2.16 -25.17 -45.80
CA SER A 17 2.05 -24.90 -44.38
C SER A 17 2.49 -23.45 -44.08
N PHE A 18 2.28 -23.05 -42.81
CA PHE A 18 2.90 -21.91 -42.13
C PHE A 18 2.23 -20.53 -42.34
N ILE A 19 1.42 -20.08 -41.37
CA ILE A 19 1.88 -19.35 -40.17
C ILE A 19 0.67 -18.85 -39.36
N PHE A 20 0.54 -19.33 -38.12
CA PHE A 20 -0.09 -18.60 -37.03
C PHE A 20 0.76 -17.35 -36.77
N LEU A 21 0.24 -16.14 -37.04
CA LEU A 21 0.85 -14.91 -36.55
C LEU A 21 -0.01 -14.34 -35.41
N PHE A 22 0.37 -14.73 -34.20
CA PHE A 22 0.24 -13.90 -33.00
C PHE A 22 1.14 -12.66 -33.20
N CYS A 23 0.59 -11.45 -33.06
CA CYS A 23 1.25 -10.17 -32.73
C CYS A 23 0.17 -9.08 -32.77
N SER A 24 -0.02 -8.16 -31.83
CA SER A 24 0.52 -7.87 -30.50
C SER A 24 -0.49 -6.89 -29.89
N GLY A 25 -0.90 -7.11 -28.64
CA GLY A 25 -1.90 -6.25 -27.99
C GLY A 25 -1.37 -4.86 -27.60
N PRO A 26 -2.30 -3.94 -27.31
CA PRO A 26 -2.12 -3.02 -26.20
C PRO A 26 -3.32 -3.16 -25.26
N LYS A 27 -3.18 -3.96 -24.20
CA LYS A 27 -4.12 -3.95 -23.06
C LYS A 27 -3.31 -3.93 -21.77
N LYS A 28 -2.88 -2.72 -21.38
CA LYS A 28 -2.34 -2.40 -20.05
C LYS A 28 -2.67 -0.98 -19.57
N ILE A 29 -3.34 -0.16 -20.38
CA ILE A 29 -3.71 1.21 -19.99
C ILE A 29 -4.96 1.22 -19.09
N GLU A 30 -5.86 0.23 -19.21
CA GLU A 30 -7.13 0.17 -18.46
C GLU A 30 -6.98 -0.03 -16.93
N GLU A 31 -5.80 -0.37 -16.42
CA GLU A 31 -5.55 -0.56 -14.98
C GLU A 31 -4.81 0.62 -14.30
N SER A 32 -4.46 1.68 -15.04
CA SER A 32 -3.76 2.84 -14.46
C SER A 32 -4.64 3.57 -13.46
N GLN A 33 -4.31 3.46 -12.17
CA GLN A 33 -4.99 4.18 -11.09
C GLN A 33 -4.56 5.67 -10.99
N ASN A 34 -3.52 6.09 -11.71
CA ASN A 34 -3.05 7.47 -11.71
C ASN A 34 -3.81 8.33 -12.72
N VAL A 35 -4.19 9.54 -12.30
CA VAL A 35 -5.05 10.46 -13.07
C VAL A 35 -4.32 11.10 -14.26
N SER A 36 -2.98 11.13 -14.24
CA SER A 36 -2.16 11.60 -15.37
C SER A 36 -0.86 10.82 -15.53
N LEU A 37 -0.30 10.82 -16.75
CA LEU A 37 1.02 10.23 -17.04
C LEU A 37 2.10 10.83 -16.14
N ASN A 38 2.08 12.16 -15.94
CA ASN A 38 3.02 12.86 -15.08
C ASN A 38 2.93 12.40 -13.60
N GLU A 39 1.73 12.22 -13.06
CA GLU A 39 1.57 11.68 -11.70
C GLU A 39 2.09 10.25 -11.58
N GLY A 40 1.87 9.43 -12.61
CA GLY A 40 2.41 8.06 -12.67
C GLY A 40 3.94 8.03 -12.65
N ASP A 41 4.58 8.91 -13.41
CA ASP A 41 6.04 9.03 -13.47
C ASP A 41 6.62 9.48 -12.12
N ILE A 42 5.97 10.44 -11.45
CA ILE A 42 6.36 10.89 -10.10
C ILE A 42 6.25 9.73 -9.10
N VAL A 43 5.12 9.01 -9.07
CA VAL A 43 4.95 7.86 -8.16
C VAL A 43 6.01 6.79 -8.42
N SER A 44 6.31 6.48 -9.68
CA SER A 44 7.38 5.55 -10.05
C SER A 44 8.71 6.03 -9.48
N LYS A 45 9.02 7.32 -9.65
CA LYS A 45 10.28 7.88 -9.16
C LYS A 45 10.42 7.82 -7.64
N LEU A 46 9.32 8.09 -6.93
CA LEU A 46 9.29 8.03 -5.47
C LEU A 46 9.48 6.59 -4.95
N LYS A 47 8.92 5.59 -5.64
CA LYS A 47 9.10 4.17 -5.29
C LYS A 47 10.53 3.68 -5.44
N GLU A 48 11.28 4.27 -6.37
CA GLU A 48 12.69 3.96 -6.63
C GLU A 48 13.69 4.66 -5.69
N THR A 49 13.21 5.45 -4.72
CA THR A 49 14.12 6.10 -3.75
C THR A 49 15.00 5.04 -3.06
N PRO A 50 16.32 5.27 -2.91
CA PRO A 50 17.21 4.26 -2.35
C PRO A 50 16.84 3.97 -0.90
N GLN A 51 16.96 2.71 -0.50
CA GLN A 51 16.57 2.21 0.82
C GLN A 51 17.69 1.42 1.47
N GLU A 52 17.63 1.32 2.79
CA GLU A 52 18.59 0.58 3.59
C GLU A 52 18.16 -0.89 3.78
N THR A 53 19.12 -1.74 4.10
CA THR A 53 18.87 -3.10 4.55
C THR A 53 18.52 -3.07 6.04
N LEU A 54 17.40 -3.69 6.41
CA LEU A 54 17.03 -3.90 7.81
C LEU A 54 17.32 -5.33 8.22
N VAL A 55 17.66 -5.51 9.49
CA VAL A 55 17.82 -6.82 10.13
C VAL A 55 16.85 -6.86 11.31
N PRO A 56 16.17 -7.99 11.56
CA PRO A 56 15.32 -8.11 12.73
C PRO A 56 16.06 -7.81 14.04
N THR A 57 15.37 -7.12 14.94
CA THR A 57 15.88 -6.71 16.26
C THR A 57 14.88 -7.08 17.36
N LYS A 58 15.21 -6.74 18.60
CA LYS A 58 14.25 -6.85 19.72
C LYS A 58 13.00 -5.97 19.54
N TRP A 59 13.01 -5.00 18.63
CA TRP A 59 11.90 -4.10 18.36
C TRP A 59 10.91 -4.66 17.32
N ASP A 60 11.20 -5.82 16.71
CA ASP A 60 10.29 -6.51 15.80
C ASP A 60 9.17 -7.26 16.54
N VAL A 61 8.44 -6.50 17.36
CA VAL A 61 7.32 -6.91 18.21
C VAL A 61 6.12 -5.99 17.97
N GLY A 62 4.92 -6.48 18.33
CA GLY A 62 3.67 -5.78 18.04
C GLY A 62 3.58 -4.39 18.70
N ASP A 63 4.15 -4.22 19.89
CA ASP A 63 4.15 -2.96 20.64
C ASP A 63 4.69 -1.77 19.82
N THR A 64 5.73 -2.00 19.01
CA THR A 64 6.40 -0.99 18.20
C THR A 64 5.53 -0.45 17.07
N THR A 65 4.44 -1.15 16.73
CA THR A 65 3.61 -0.82 15.56
C THR A 65 2.58 0.28 15.82
N VAL A 66 2.47 0.79 17.05
CA VAL A 66 1.50 1.83 17.42
C VAL A 66 2.18 3.03 18.09
N SER A 67 1.60 4.22 17.90
CA SER A 67 1.96 5.40 18.69
C SER A 67 1.37 5.32 20.11
N ASN A 68 2.05 5.98 21.05
CA ASN A 68 1.61 6.24 22.41
C ASN A 68 1.36 7.74 22.68
N GLU A 69 1.31 8.58 21.63
CA GLU A 69 1.11 10.02 21.74
C GLU A 69 -0.39 10.36 21.72
N ASP A 70 -0.95 10.75 22.85
CA ASP A 70 -2.41 10.90 23.01
C ASP A 70 -2.94 12.32 22.70
N ARG A 71 -2.06 13.26 22.34
CA ARG A 71 -2.40 14.68 22.13
C ARG A 71 -1.95 15.24 20.78
N LEU A 72 -2.03 14.42 19.72
CA LEU A 72 -1.73 14.85 18.36
C LEU A 72 -2.66 15.97 17.87
N ASP A 73 -3.85 16.12 18.47
CA ASP A 73 -4.79 17.21 18.19
C ASP A 73 -4.17 18.60 18.36
N LEU A 74 -3.19 18.75 19.25
CA LEU A 74 -2.46 20.00 19.45
C LEU A 74 -1.68 20.45 18.21
N LEU A 75 -1.38 19.53 17.28
CA LEU A 75 -0.65 19.83 16.06
C LEU A 75 -1.52 20.44 14.96
N ILE A 76 -2.85 20.24 15.01
CA ILE A 76 -3.79 20.67 13.96
C ILE A 76 -3.55 22.11 13.50
N PRO A 77 -3.51 23.15 14.37
CA PRO A 77 -3.33 24.52 13.92
C PRO A 77 -1.96 24.79 13.25
N HIS A 78 -0.97 23.93 13.49
CA HIS A 78 0.39 24.06 12.97
C HIS A 78 0.61 23.32 11.65
N VAL A 79 -0.07 22.18 11.47
CA VAL A 79 0.16 21.30 10.33
C VAL A 79 -0.91 21.42 9.25
N GLN A 80 -2.08 21.96 9.56
CA GLN A 80 -3.21 21.98 8.63
C GLN A 80 -2.88 22.69 7.30
N ASN A 81 -3.21 22.03 6.20
CA ASN A 81 -3.04 22.54 4.83
C ASN A 81 -1.60 22.97 4.45
N LEU A 82 -0.55 22.45 5.12
CA LEU A 82 0.84 22.68 4.68
C LEU A 82 1.13 22.10 3.29
N GLY A 83 0.36 21.10 2.84
CA GLY A 83 0.53 20.42 1.56
C GLY A 83 1.87 19.70 1.45
N ASN A 84 2.38 19.57 0.23
CA ASN A 84 3.70 19.03 -0.08
C ASN A 84 3.91 17.57 0.38
N VAL A 85 5.15 17.09 0.29
CA VAL A 85 5.52 15.73 0.69
C VAL A 85 5.64 15.64 2.21
N TYR A 86 5.01 14.62 2.78
CA TYR A 86 5.16 14.22 4.19
C TYR A 86 6.23 13.14 4.33
N VAL A 87 7.07 13.24 5.36
CA VAL A 87 8.03 12.20 5.75
C VAL A 87 7.92 11.98 7.26
N GLY A 88 7.75 10.74 7.69
CA GLY A 88 7.66 10.43 9.13
C GLY A 88 8.06 9.00 9.49
N VAL A 89 8.44 8.83 10.75
CA VAL A 89 8.76 7.55 11.40
C VAL A 89 7.54 6.97 12.12
N GLY A 90 7.54 5.67 12.39
CA GLY A 90 6.42 4.98 13.03
C GLY A 90 5.30 4.65 12.04
N SER A 91 4.04 4.78 12.49
CA SER A 91 2.89 4.10 11.87
C SER A 91 1.72 5.04 11.55
N GLU A 92 0.49 4.65 11.88
CA GLU A 92 -0.77 5.30 11.50
C GLU A 92 -0.94 6.75 12.01
N GLN A 93 -0.18 7.18 13.04
CA GLN A 93 -0.18 8.58 13.46
C GLN A 93 0.26 9.52 12.33
N ASN A 94 1.13 9.05 11.44
CA ASN A 94 1.56 9.83 10.27
C ASN A 94 0.40 10.08 9.30
N LEU A 95 -0.50 9.11 9.13
CA LEU A 95 -1.67 9.26 8.28
C LEU A 95 -2.66 10.27 8.85
N THR A 96 -2.77 10.34 10.18
CA THR A 96 -3.57 11.38 10.85
C THR A 96 -3.03 12.77 10.55
N ILE A 97 -1.71 12.99 10.72
CA ILE A 97 -1.08 14.28 10.51
C ILE A 97 -1.09 14.66 9.02
N ALA A 98 -0.79 13.73 8.13
CA ALA A 98 -0.79 13.95 6.68
C ALA A 98 -2.19 14.28 6.14
N ALA A 99 -3.26 13.71 6.71
CA ALA A 99 -4.63 14.07 6.36
C ALA A 99 -4.94 15.53 6.73
N TRP A 100 -4.53 15.98 7.92
CA TRP A 100 -4.67 17.37 8.32
C TRP A 100 -3.86 18.30 7.42
N ALA A 101 -2.63 17.90 7.09
CA ALA A 101 -1.74 18.68 6.24
C ALA A 101 -2.16 18.72 4.77
N LYS A 102 -3.04 17.80 4.33
CA LYS A 102 -3.33 17.55 2.91
C LYS A 102 -2.06 17.31 2.11
N SER A 103 -1.20 16.44 2.62
CA SER A 103 0.08 16.10 1.98
C SER A 103 -0.14 15.37 0.65
N ASP A 104 0.64 15.73 -0.38
CA ASP A 104 0.52 15.20 -1.73
C ASP A 104 1.04 13.75 -1.83
N PHE A 105 2.09 13.45 -1.06
CA PHE A 105 2.72 12.13 -0.95
C PHE A 105 3.17 11.89 0.48
N ILE A 106 3.29 10.63 0.89
CA ILE A 106 3.64 10.22 2.26
C ILE A 106 4.74 9.17 2.21
N TYR A 107 5.93 9.50 2.71
CA TYR A 107 6.95 8.52 3.06
C TYR A 107 6.81 8.10 4.52
N LEU A 108 6.61 6.80 4.75
CA LEU A 108 6.66 6.17 6.07
C LEU A 108 8.02 5.48 6.19
N MET A 109 9.04 6.24 6.57
CA MET A 109 10.41 5.76 6.69
C MET A 109 10.66 5.25 8.10
N ASP A 110 10.96 3.96 8.26
CA ASP A 110 11.26 3.39 9.58
C ASP A 110 12.45 2.42 9.51
N PHE A 111 13.11 2.23 10.66
CA PHE A 111 14.26 1.36 10.81
C PHE A 111 13.91 -0.02 11.39
N THR A 112 12.67 -0.22 11.83
CA THR A 112 12.20 -1.51 12.35
C THR A 112 11.36 -2.23 11.29
N GLN A 113 11.74 -3.46 10.93
CA GLN A 113 11.11 -4.17 9.83
C GLN A 113 9.61 -4.43 10.06
N ILE A 114 9.20 -4.75 11.30
CA ILE A 114 7.78 -4.95 11.63
C ILE A 114 6.94 -3.71 11.37
N VAL A 115 7.48 -2.50 11.59
CA VAL A 115 6.78 -1.23 11.37
C VAL A 115 6.58 -1.01 9.87
N VAL A 116 7.64 -1.19 9.08
CA VAL A 116 7.56 -1.10 7.61
C VAL A 116 6.52 -2.08 7.06
N HIS A 117 6.52 -3.34 7.50
CA HIS A 117 5.55 -4.34 7.05
C HIS A 117 4.11 -4.06 7.53
N ALA A 118 3.93 -3.59 8.77
CA ALA A 118 2.60 -3.22 9.28
C ALA A 118 2.01 -2.01 8.52
N ASN A 119 2.85 -1.06 8.12
CA ASN A 119 2.45 0.05 7.25
C ASN A 119 2.05 -0.45 5.85
N THR A 120 2.78 -1.41 5.27
CA THR A 120 2.38 -2.06 4.01
C THR A 120 1.00 -2.73 4.10
N ILE A 121 0.73 -3.44 5.20
CA ILE A 121 -0.60 -4.06 5.44
C ILE A 121 -1.68 -2.99 5.60
N THR A 122 -1.39 -1.91 6.32
CA THR A 122 -2.30 -0.77 6.50
C THR A 122 -2.70 -0.17 5.15
N ILE A 123 -1.75 0.01 4.23
CA ILE A 123 -2.01 0.55 2.88
C ILE A 123 -2.91 -0.40 2.08
N LEU A 124 -2.66 -1.72 2.14
CA LEU A 124 -3.54 -2.71 1.52
C LEU A 124 -4.97 -2.62 2.06
N PHE A 125 -5.14 -2.46 3.37
CA PHE A 125 -6.47 -2.34 3.98
C PHE A 125 -7.16 -1.02 3.64
N LEU A 126 -6.41 0.09 3.50
CA LEU A 126 -6.96 1.36 3.01
C LEU A 126 -7.46 1.23 1.55
N GLN A 127 -6.69 0.56 0.69
CA GLN A 127 -7.09 0.32 -0.70
C GLN A 127 -8.39 -0.48 -0.80
N LYS A 128 -8.57 -1.47 0.08
CA LYS A 128 -9.72 -2.39 0.05
C LYS A 128 -10.92 -1.92 0.88
N GLY A 129 -10.71 -1.20 1.97
CA GLY A 129 -11.79 -0.64 2.79
C GLY A 129 -12.36 0.62 2.16
N GLU A 130 -13.58 0.58 1.66
CA GLU A 130 -14.23 1.75 1.05
C GLU A 130 -14.55 2.84 2.08
N LYS A 131 -14.89 2.42 3.31
CA LYS A 131 -15.19 3.30 4.44
C LYS A 131 -14.23 3.07 5.60
N LYS A 132 -14.14 4.05 6.50
CA LYS A 132 -13.31 3.97 7.72
C LYS A 132 -13.68 2.77 8.58
N GLU A 133 -14.97 2.40 8.63
CA GLU A 133 -15.43 1.22 9.35
C GLU A 133 -14.85 -0.08 8.78
N ASP A 134 -14.71 -0.20 7.45
CA ASP A 134 -14.12 -1.38 6.82
C ASP A 134 -12.63 -1.51 7.17
N PHE A 135 -11.91 -0.39 7.13
CA PHE A 135 -10.50 -0.35 7.53
C PHE A 135 -10.30 -0.78 8.99
N ILE A 136 -11.10 -0.22 9.92
CA ILE A 136 -11.04 -0.61 11.33
C ILE A 136 -11.42 -2.09 11.49
N ARG A 137 -12.43 -2.57 10.76
CA ARG A 137 -12.89 -3.96 10.79
C ARG A 137 -11.83 -4.95 10.34
N LEU A 138 -11.07 -4.63 9.28
CA LEU A 138 -9.98 -5.46 8.75
C LEU A 138 -8.81 -5.60 9.74
N TRP A 139 -8.51 -4.56 10.53
CA TRP A 139 -7.59 -4.68 11.66
C TRP A 139 -8.23 -5.31 12.91
N GLY A 140 -9.55 -5.26 12.99
CA GLY A 140 -10.39 -5.80 14.06
C GLY A 140 -10.32 -7.33 14.19
N LYS A 141 -10.94 -7.85 15.26
CA LYS A 141 -11.07 -9.31 15.42
C LYS A 141 -12.12 -9.86 14.45
N GLU A 142 -13.16 -9.08 14.24
CA GLU A 142 -14.30 -9.36 13.38
C GLU A 142 -13.95 -9.52 11.91
N GLY A 143 -12.94 -8.80 11.40
CA GLY A 143 -12.47 -8.92 10.02
C GLY A 143 -11.21 -9.78 9.85
N GLU A 144 -10.70 -10.40 10.92
CA GLU A 144 -9.39 -11.07 10.89
C GLU A 144 -9.30 -12.18 9.83
N LYS A 145 -10.34 -12.98 9.67
CA LYS A 145 -10.37 -14.04 8.65
C LYS A 145 -10.21 -13.45 7.24
N GLU A 146 -11.02 -12.45 6.92
CA GLU A 146 -10.99 -11.75 5.63
C GLU A 146 -9.66 -11.04 5.41
N ALA A 147 -9.13 -10.39 6.44
CA ALA A 147 -7.83 -9.71 6.39
C ALA A 147 -6.68 -10.68 6.07
N LEU A 148 -6.65 -11.86 6.69
CA LEU A 148 -5.64 -12.88 6.43
C LEU A 148 -5.80 -13.52 5.04
N GLU A 149 -7.02 -13.68 4.55
CA GLU A 149 -7.31 -14.12 3.17
C GLU A 149 -6.87 -13.06 2.15
N LEU A 150 -7.11 -11.78 2.45
CA LEU A 150 -6.67 -10.66 1.61
C LEU A 150 -5.14 -10.59 1.54
N ILE A 151 -4.45 -10.73 2.68
CA ILE A 151 -2.98 -10.81 2.71
C ILE A 151 -2.47 -12.01 1.89
N GLN A 152 -3.14 -13.18 2.00
CA GLN A 152 -2.75 -14.39 1.27
C GLN A 152 -2.68 -14.19 -0.25
N VAL A 153 -3.59 -13.40 -0.81
CA VAL A 153 -3.67 -13.19 -2.27
C VAL A 153 -2.92 -11.93 -2.75
N SER A 154 -2.49 -11.06 -1.85
CA SER A 154 -1.92 -9.75 -2.20
C SER A 154 -0.38 -9.73 -2.24
N PHE A 155 0.29 -10.74 -1.67
CA PHE A 155 1.75 -10.80 -1.58
C PHE A 155 2.28 -12.15 -2.08
N SER A 156 3.48 -12.14 -2.65
CA SER A 156 4.20 -13.36 -3.04
C SER A 156 4.69 -14.17 -1.84
N ASP A 157 4.97 -13.50 -0.73
CA ASP A 157 5.47 -14.03 0.54
C ASP A 157 4.49 -13.74 1.70
N PRO A 158 3.21 -14.17 1.60
CA PRO A 158 2.14 -13.70 2.46
C PRO A 158 2.32 -14.09 3.93
N GLU A 159 3.05 -15.17 4.22
CA GLU A 159 3.29 -15.62 5.61
C GLU A 159 4.11 -14.62 6.43
N VAL A 160 4.97 -13.82 5.79
CA VAL A 160 5.67 -12.70 6.44
C VAL A 160 4.66 -11.69 6.98
N TYR A 161 3.72 -11.27 6.14
CA TYR A 161 2.72 -10.27 6.48
C TYR A 161 1.62 -10.81 7.40
N LYS A 162 1.22 -12.08 7.26
CA LYS A 162 0.28 -12.71 8.22
C LYS A 162 0.89 -12.81 9.62
N LYS A 163 2.18 -13.11 9.73
CA LYS A 163 2.89 -13.10 11.01
C LYS A 163 2.86 -11.70 11.63
N VAL A 164 3.20 -10.67 10.86
CA VAL A 164 3.15 -9.27 11.31
C VAL A 164 1.72 -8.87 11.73
N TYR A 165 0.69 -9.20 10.94
CA TYR A 165 -0.69 -8.95 11.29
C TYR A 165 -1.07 -9.55 12.66
N LYS A 166 -0.71 -10.82 12.89
CA LYS A 166 -0.98 -11.51 14.18
C LYS A 166 -0.23 -10.88 15.35
N GLN A 167 1.00 -10.41 15.14
CA GLN A 167 1.78 -9.71 16.18
C GLN A 167 1.23 -8.30 16.47
N ALA A 168 0.90 -7.54 15.44
CA ALA A 168 0.55 -6.11 15.52
C ALA A 168 -0.92 -5.87 15.88
N SER A 169 -1.85 -6.68 15.36
CA SER A 169 -3.29 -6.42 15.46
C SER A 169 -3.81 -6.26 16.90
N PRO A 170 -3.34 -6.98 17.95
CA PRO A 170 -3.81 -6.72 19.31
C PRO A 170 -3.54 -5.28 19.78
N PHE A 171 -2.38 -4.72 19.42
CA PHE A 171 -1.95 -3.36 19.76
C PHE A 171 -2.68 -2.33 18.93
N ILE A 172 -2.76 -2.54 17.61
CA ILE A 172 -3.49 -1.68 16.67
C ILE A 172 -4.96 -1.57 17.07
N ARG A 173 -5.63 -2.69 17.38
CA ARG A 173 -7.02 -2.71 17.87
C ARG A 173 -7.21 -1.87 19.13
N LYS A 174 -6.28 -1.97 20.09
CA LYS A 174 -6.31 -1.16 21.31
C LYS A 174 -6.14 0.32 20.96
N ARG A 175 -5.18 0.65 20.09
CA ARG A 175 -4.88 2.03 19.68
C ARG A 175 -6.05 2.66 18.92
N HIS A 176 -6.71 1.94 18.02
CA HIS A 176 -7.91 2.41 17.32
C HIS A 176 -9.04 2.79 18.28
N LYS A 177 -9.30 1.95 19.30
CA LYS A 177 -10.28 2.27 20.36
C LYS A 177 -9.87 3.51 21.15
N THR A 178 -8.58 3.66 21.47
CA THR A 178 -8.04 4.86 22.12
C THR A 178 -8.24 6.09 21.25
N ASN A 179 -7.89 6.05 19.96
CA ASN A 179 -8.06 7.17 19.03
C ASN A 179 -9.53 7.59 18.89
N LEU A 180 -10.46 6.63 18.82
CA LEU A 180 -11.89 6.91 18.84
C LEU A 180 -12.30 7.67 20.11
N MET A 181 -11.84 7.23 21.28
CA MET A 181 -12.08 7.91 22.55
C MET A 181 -11.47 9.32 22.56
N LEU A 182 -10.22 9.48 22.11
CA LEU A 182 -9.51 10.77 22.08
C LEU A 182 -10.20 11.78 21.15
N SER A 183 -10.59 11.36 19.94
CA SER A 183 -11.31 12.21 18.97
C SER A 183 -12.61 12.78 19.54
N LYS A 184 -13.36 11.97 20.30
CA LYS A 184 -14.58 12.41 20.99
C LYS A 184 -14.26 13.31 22.18
N LYS A 185 -13.27 12.93 22.99
CA LYS A 185 -12.89 13.66 24.21
C LYS A 185 -12.42 15.09 23.91
N TYR A 186 -11.60 15.26 22.88
CA TYR A 186 -11.04 16.55 22.51
C TYR A 186 -11.73 17.19 21.29
N ASN A 187 -12.83 16.58 20.82
CA ASN A 187 -13.68 17.08 19.74
C ASN A 187 -12.90 17.49 18.48
N TYR A 188 -12.11 16.57 17.94
CA TYR A 188 -11.35 16.78 16.70
C TYR A 188 -11.59 15.65 15.70
N LYS A 189 -11.39 15.97 14.42
CA LYS A 189 -11.49 15.03 13.30
C LYS A 189 -10.14 14.40 13.02
N MET A 190 -10.11 13.10 12.77
CA MET A 190 -8.91 12.37 12.32
C MET A 190 -9.32 11.24 11.36
N PHE A 191 -8.38 10.72 10.56
CA PHE A 191 -8.73 9.84 9.43
C PHE A 191 -9.50 8.56 9.81
N GLN A 192 -9.42 8.08 11.05
CA GLN A 192 -10.19 6.90 11.50
C GLN A 192 -11.61 7.24 11.95
N THR A 193 -11.95 8.52 12.13
CA THR A 193 -13.25 8.96 12.68
C THR A 193 -13.99 10.00 11.84
N ASP A 194 -13.37 10.53 10.78
CA ASP A 194 -13.98 11.48 9.84
C ASP A 194 -13.91 10.94 8.41
N ASP A 195 -15.05 10.97 7.70
CA ASP A 195 -15.19 10.37 6.37
C ASP A 195 -14.34 11.08 5.29
N GLU A 196 -14.22 12.40 5.37
CA GLU A 196 -13.46 13.19 4.40
C GLU A 196 -11.96 12.92 4.54
N GLN A 197 -11.45 12.94 5.77
CA GLN A 197 -10.05 12.63 6.04
C GLN A 197 -9.71 11.17 5.75
N TYR A 198 -10.63 10.23 6.01
CA TYR A 198 -10.47 8.85 5.59
C TYR A 198 -10.35 8.74 4.07
N SER A 199 -11.28 9.36 3.35
CA SER A 199 -11.32 9.34 1.89
C SER A 199 -10.04 9.92 1.29
N TYR A 200 -9.52 11.01 1.87
CA TYR A 200 -8.25 11.61 1.48
C TYR A 200 -7.08 10.61 1.59
N ILE A 201 -6.92 9.96 2.73
CA ILE A 201 -5.85 8.97 2.94
C ILE A 201 -6.03 7.74 2.06
N ARG A 202 -7.27 7.26 1.91
CA ARG A 202 -7.59 6.15 1.00
C ARG A 202 -7.23 6.48 -0.44
N LYS A 203 -7.51 7.70 -0.91
CA LYS A 203 -7.14 8.17 -2.25
C LYS A 203 -5.63 8.05 -2.46
N LEU A 204 -4.83 8.56 -1.51
CA LEU A 204 -3.37 8.44 -1.58
C LEU A 204 -2.91 6.98 -1.59
N ALA A 205 -3.56 6.10 -0.83
CA ALA A 205 -3.24 4.67 -0.82
C ALA A 205 -3.53 4.01 -2.19
N ILE A 206 -4.66 4.31 -2.83
CA ILE A 206 -5.05 3.78 -4.14
C ILE A 206 -4.11 4.26 -5.24
N GLU A 207 -3.76 5.54 -5.21
CA GLU A 207 -2.84 6.16 -6.16
C GLU A 207 -1.36 5.77 -5.91
N GLY A 208 -1.09 4.94 -4.88
CA GLY A 208 0.25 4.48 -4.56
C GLY A 208 1.18 5.57 -4.03
N LYS A 209 0.60 6.63 -3.45
CA LYS A 209 1.28 7.83 -2.90
C LYS A 209 1.65 7.72 -1.42
N ILE A 210 1.40 6.56 -0.80
CA ILE A 210 1.87 6.21 0.55
C ILE A 210 2.94 5.14 0.41
N LEU A 211 4.17 5.43 0.83
CA LEU A 211 5.35 4.64 0.55
C LEU A 211 6.05 4.23 1.86
N PRO A 212 5.86 2.99 2.33
CA PRO A 212 6.63 2.45 3.44
C PRO A 212 8.04 2.10 2.94
N ILE A 213 9.05 2.72 3.52
CA ILE A 213 10.44 2.58 3.08
C ILE A 213 11.36 2.31 4.26
N ARG A 214 12.42 1.53 4.01
CA ARG A 214 13.40 1.15 5.01
C ARG A 214 14.47 2.25 5.15
N GLY A 215 14.62 2.81 6.34
CA GLY A 215 15.64 3.82 6.57
C GLY A 215 15.83 4.18 8.05
N ASN A 216 17.08 4.35 8.43
CA ASN A 216 17.47 4.93 9.71
C ASN A 216 17.56 6.45 9.57
N LEU A 217 17.03 7.20 10.55
CA LEU A 217 17.27 8.65 10.64
C LEU A 217 18.76 9.00 10.71
N LEU A 218 19.57 8.11 11.28
CA LEU A 218 21.03 8.22 11.37
C LEU A 218 21.75 7.51 10.22
N GLY A 219 21.01 6.95 9.27
CA GLY A 219 21.54 6.27 8.10
C GLY A 219 22.12 7.25 7.09
N ASN A 220 22.88 6.71 6.14
CA ASN A 220 23.57 7.48 5.11
C ASN A 220 22.93 7.34 3.72
N ILE A 221 21.84 6.59 3.59
CA ILE A 221 21.20 6.29 2.30
C ILE A 221 19.80 6.89 2.22
N THR A 222 18.86 6.43 3.05
CA THR A 222 17.43 6.63 2.74
C THR A 222 16.99 8.07 2.88
N LEU A 223 17.29 8.74 4.01
CA LEU A 223 16.83 10.11 4.25
C LEU A 223 17.44 11.13 3.27
N THR A 224 18.75 11.00 3.00
CA THR A 224 19.44 11.77 1.95
C THR A 224 18.86 11.44 0.57
N GLY A 225 18.54 10.17 0.32
CA GLY A 225 17.89 9.68 -0.88
C GLY A 225 16.54 10.33 -1.14
N ILE A 226 15.69 10.45 -0.12
CA ILE A 226 14.41 11.18 -0.21
C ILE A 226 14.66 12.62 -0.67
N GLY A 227 15.57 13.35 -0.01
CA GLY A 227 15.88 14.73 -0.37
C GLY A 227 16.41 14.88 -1.82
N ASN A 228 17.21 13.92 -2.29
CA ASN A 228 17.69 13.91 -3.68
C ASN A 228 16.60 13.53 -4.69
N THR A 229 15.69 12.63 -4.33
CA THR A 229 14.57 12.22 -5.18
C THR A 229 13.58 13.37 -5.37
N LEU A 230 13.27 14.12 -4.31
CA LEU A 230 12.33 15.26 -4.36
C LEU A 230 12.88 16.49 -5.08
N LYS A 231 14.20 16.61 -5.24
CA LYS A 231 14.85 17.71 -5.98
C LYS A 231 14.94 17.47 -7.48
N LYS A 232 14.67 16.25 -7.95
CA LYS A 232 14.71 15.87 -9.36
C LYS A 232 13.35 16.09 -10.00
#